data_AF-A0A392MLA6-F1
#
_entry.id   AF-A0A392MLA6-F1
#
_cell.length_a   1.000
_cell.length_b   1.000
_cell.length_c   1.000
_cell.angle_alpha   90.00
_cell.angle_beta   90.00
_cell.angle_gamma   90.00
#
_symmetry.space_group_name_H-M   'P 1'
#
loop_
_entity.id
_entity.type
_entity.pdbx_description
1 polymer ?
#
loop_
_entity_poly.entity_id
_entity_poly.type
_entity_poly.pdbx_seq_one_letter_code
_entity_poly.pdbx_strand_id
1 'polypeptide(L)'
;MNIDTGLGLERMARILQKVPNNYETDLILPIIEKASELANVSYGISDDQTKRYLKIVGDHMRAIVFLISDGVVPSNVGRGYVVRRLIRRVVRTGRLLGIKGDGRGDLEGAFLPTIAEKVVELSTHIDADVKNRAPRILEELKREELRFVQTLERGEKLLDEKLADAISSAERNGSVPCLAGEDVFILYDTYGFPMEITKEVAEERGVSIDMNGFDIEMEKQRRQSQAAHNTVKLAIGSGTNISDNVPDTEFIGYESLYCKAIVASLVVNGDPAVQVSEGSNVEVLLNKTPFYAESGGQIGDHGFLYISEGENQPKAVVEIIDVQKSFGNIFVHKGRVQKGVVEVGKQVEATVDVKLRQRAK
;
A
#
# COMPACT_ATOMS: atom_id res chain seq x y z
N MET A 1 -24.74 17.74 28.44
CA MET A 1 -23.47 18.44 28.17
C MET A 1 -22.38 17.42 28.42
N ASN A 2 -21.79 16.85 27.37
CA ASN A 2 -20.65 15.95 27.56
C ASN A 2 -19.42 16.83 27.79
N ILE A 3 -18.73 16.62 28.91
CA ILE A 3 -17.43 17.26 29.17
C ILE A 3 -16.38 16.30 28.62
N ASP A 4 -15.68 16.73 27.58
CA ASP A 4 -14.53 16.02 27.01
C ASP A 4 -13.26 16.54 27.70
N THR A 5 -12.49 15.63 28.32
CA THR A 5 -11.23 15.95 28.97
C THR A 5 -10.10 15.15 28.34
N GLY A 6 -9.06 15.83 27.88
CA GLY A 6 -7.81 15.22 27.43
C GLY A 6 -6.62 15.76 28.22
N LEU A 7 -5.86 14.86 28.85
CA LEU A 7 -4.57 15.18 29.47
C LEU A 7 -3.48 14.39 28.75
N GLY A 8 -2.51 15.08 28.16
CA GLY A 8 -1.40 14.44 27.45
C GLY A 8 -0.43 13.74 28.40
N LEU A 9 -0.47 12.41 28.44
CA LEU A 9 0.35 11.59 29.34
C LEU A 9 1.85 11.86 29.15
N GLU A 10 2.31 11.99 27.90
CA GLU A 10 3.72 12.26 27.57
C GLU A 10 4.19 13.63 28.11
N ARG A 11 3.30 14.63 28.12
CA ARG A 11 3.63 15.95 28.68
C ARG A 11 3.72 15.91 30.20
N MET A 12 2.83 15.14 30.84
CA MET A 12 2.89 14.90 32.28
C MET A 12 4.15 14.13 32.67
N ALA A 13 4.48 13.06 31.93
CA ALA A 13 5.70 12.28 32.11
C ALA A 13 6.95 13.16 32.01
N ARG A 14 7.04 14.01 30.98
CA ARG A 14 8.13 14.99 30.83
C ARG A 14 8.31 15.85 32.08
N ILE A 15 7.22 16.40 32.62
CA ILE A 15 7.25 17.28 33.80
C ILE A 15 7.69 16.50 35.05
N LEU A 16 7.09 15.32 35.28
CA LEU A 16 7.37 14.49 36.45
C LEU A 16 8.82 13.97 36.45
N GLN A 17 9.33 13.60 35.29
CA GLN A 17 10.69 13.09 35.10
C GLN A 17 11.74 14.21 34.99
N LYS A 18 11.30 15.48 34.91
CA LYS A 18 12.17 16.67 34.81
C LYS A 18 13.12 16.64 33.61
N VAL A 19 12.65 16.13 32.48
CA VAL A 19 13.40 16.03 31.23
C VAL A 19 13.01 17.16 30.27
N PRO A 20 13.90 17.63 29.38
CA PRO A 20 13.69 18.87 28.63
C PRO A 20 12.59 18.76 27.56
N ASN A 21 12.30 17.55 27.07
CA ASN A 21 11.29 17.34 26.02
C ASN A 21 10.64 15.94 26.14
N ASN A 22 9.57 15.71 25.39
CA ASN A 22 8.78 14.48 25.47
C ASN A 22 9.56 13.23 25.02
N TYR A 23 10.58 13.40 24.17
CA TYR A 23 11.39 12.31 23.63
C TYR A 23 12.43 11.79 24.62
N GLU A 24 12.78 12.59 25.62
CA GLU A 24 13.76 12.24 26.65
C GLU A 24 13.13 11.59 27.88
N THR A 25 11.88 11.16 27.76
CA THR A 25 11.20 10.36 28.78
C THR A 25 11.64 8.89 28.73
N ASP A 26 11.42 8.16 29.81
CA ASP A 26 11.61 6.70 29.91
C ASP A 26 10.80 5.89 28.88
N LEU A 27 9.81 6.49 28.22
CA LEU A 27 9.00 5.88 27.17
C LEU A 27 9.66 5.87 25.79
N ILE A 28 10.52 6.86 25.49
CA ILE A 28 11.03 7.07 24.12
C ILE A 28 12.57 7.09 24.09
N LEU A 29 13.22 7.65 25.12
CA LEU A 29 14.68 7.78 25.15
C LEU A 29 15.40 6.44 24.95
N PRO A 30 14.99 5.31 25.56
CA PRO A 30 15.69 4.05 25.35
C PRO A 30 15.59 3.52 23.89
N ILE A 31 14.54 3.91 23.15
CA ILE A 31 14.40 3.58 21.72
C ILE A 31 15.35 4.46 20.89
N ILE A 32 15.46 5.74 21.24
CA ILE A 32 16.41 6.69 20.65
C ILE A 32 17.86 6.25 20.89
N GLU A 33 18.19 5.82 22.10
CA GLU A 33 19.50 5.28 22.44
C GLU A 33 19.80 4.03 21.61
N LYS A 34 18.80 3.14 21.44
CA LYS A 34 18.98 1.96 20.59
C LYS A 34 19.29 2.31 19.13
N ALA A 35 18.60 3.31 18.59
CA ALA A 35 18.89 3.82 17.25
C ALA A 35 20.28 4.48 17.17
N SER A 36 20.70 5.18 18.23
CA SER A 36 22.01 5.84 18.32
C SER A 36 23.16 4.82 18.34
N GLU A 37 22.99 3.71 19.06
CA GLU A 37 23.93 2.58 19.08
C GLU A 37 24.12 2.01 17.66
N LEU A 38 23.02 1.73 16.95
CA LEU A 38 23.05 1.20 15.59
C LEU A 38 23.68 2.15 14.58
N ALA A 39 23.54 3.46 14.81
CA ALA A 39 24.15 4.50 14.00
C ALA A 39 25.60 4.83 14.41
N ASN A 40 26.09 4.25 15.52
CA ASN A 40 27.39 4.59 16.12
C ASN A 40 27.55 6.10 16.39
N VAL A 41 26.48 6.74 16.88
CA VAL A 41 26.45 8.15 17.30
C VAL A 41 25.97 8.27 18.74
N SER A 42 26.21 9.42 19.38
CA SER A 42 25.75 9.68 20.75
C SER A 42 24.74 10.82 20.80
N TYR A 43 23.49 10.49 21.15
CA TYR A 43 22.37 11.43 21.15
C TYR A 43 22.67 12.73 21.91
N GLY A 44 23.31 12.68 23.09
CA GLY A 44 23.54 13.86 23.93
C GLY A 44 24.44 14.92 23.31
N ILE A 45 25.48 14.49 22.57
CA ILE A 45 26.51 15.37 22.00
C ILE A 45 26.35 15.62 20.51
N SER A 46 25.42 14.92 19.86
CA SER A 46 25.05 15.13 18.45
C SER A 46 24.50 16.53 18.19
N ASP A 47 24.64 16.99 16.95
CA ASP A 47 23.99 18.21 16.45
C ASP A 47 22.45 18.07 16.43
N ASP A 48 21.77 19.20 16.22
CA ASP A 48 20.31 19.27 16.22
C ASP A 48 19.66 18.44 15.11
N GLN A 49 20.32 18.30 13.96
CA GLN A 49 19.81 17.52 12.84
C GLN A 49 19.82 16.01 13.17
N THR A 50 20.94 15.51 13.67
CA THR A 50 21.12 14.13 14.11
C THR A 50 20.16 13.81 15.26
N LYS A 51 20.03 14.71 16.24
CA LYS A 51 19.04 14.58 17.32
C LYS A 51 17.61 14.52 16.78
N ARG A 52 17.26 15.35 15.79
CA ARG A 52 15.94 15.33 15.13
C ARG A 52 15.70 13.99 14.44
N TYR A 53 16.66 13.47 13.70
CA TYR A 53 16.57 12.16 13.05
C TYR A 53 16.39 11.01 14.04
N LEU A 54 17.16 10.99 15.12
CA LEU A 54 17.01 10.00 16.18
C LEU A 54 15.62 10.07 16.85
N LYS A 55 15.10 11.27 17.11
CA LYS A 55 13.73 11.48 17.62
C LYS A 55 12.66 10.94 16.68
N ILE A 56 12.80 11.17 15.37
CA ILE A 56 11.89 10.63 14.35
C ILE A 56 11.89 9.10 14.40
N VAL A 57 13.07 8.47 14.46
CA VAL A 57 13.18 7.00 14.57
C VAL A 57 12.49 6.50 15.85
N GLY A 58 12.80 7.09 17.01
CA GLY A 58 12.24 6.66 18.30
C GLY A 58 10.72 6.76 18.37
N ASP A 59 10.17 7.92 18.00
CA ASP A 59 8.73 8.17 18.03
C ASP A 59 7.96 7.28 17.05
N HIS A 60 8.42 7.21 15.80
CA HIS A 60 7.73 6.44 14.78
C HIS A 60 7.86 4.93 15.01
N MET A 61 8.99 4.43 15.52
CA MET A 61 9.11 3.01 15.87
C MET A 61 8.12 2.60 16.95
N ARG A 62 7.91 3.45 17.96
CA ARG A 62 6.85 3.22 18.96
C ARG A 62 5.48 3.13 18.28
N ALA A 63 5.12 4.10 17.45
CA ALA A 63 3.84 4.11 16.75
C ALA A 63 3.63 2.89 15.83
N ILE A 64 4.65 2.51 15.05
CA ILE A 64 4.61 1.38 14.12
C ILE A 64 4.36 0.07 14.86
N VAL A 65 5.08 -0.18 15.95
CA VAL A 65 4.95 -1.42 16.73
C VAL A 65 3.54 -1.56 17.29
N PHE A 66 2.96 -0.49 17.85
CA PHE A 66 1.58 -0.52 18.35
C PHE A 66 0.56 -0.69 17.21
N LEU A 67 0.73 -0.03 16.07
CA LEU A 67 -0.17 -0.19 14.93
C LEU A 67 -0.18 -1.62 14.38
N ILE A 68 0.99 -2.25 14.25
CA ILE A 68 1.09 -3.65 13.79
C ILE A 68 0.57 -4.60 14.88
N SER A 69 0.83 -4.30 16.16
CA SER A 69 0.23 -5.02 17.28
C SER A 69 -1.30 -5.00 17.20
N ASP A 70 -1.91 -3.86 16.90
CA ASP A 70 -3.36 -3.71 16.72
C ASP A 70 -3.91 -4.41 15.45
N GLY A 71 -3.04 -5.06 14.66
CA GLY A 71 -3.41 -5.82 13.49
C GLY A 71 -3.42 -5.01 12.18
N VAL A 72 -2.88 -3.80 12.17
CA VAL A 72 -2.70 -3.03 10.94
C VAL A 72 -1.55 -3.62 10.13
N VAL A 73 -1.83 -4.01 8.89
CA VAL A 73 -0.83 -4.54 7.95
C VAL A 73 -0.40 -3.44 6.99
N PRO A 74 0.91 -3.24 6.75
CA PRO A 74 1.42 -2.30 5.75
C PRO A 74 0.79 -2.53 4.37
N SER A 75 0.24 -1.48 3.76
CA SER A 75 -0.46 -1.56 2.47
C SER A 75 -0.41 -0.21 1.73
N ASN A 76 -0.98 -0.13 0.52
CA ASN A 76 -1.07 1.12 -0.24
C ASN A 76 -2.33 1.94 0.10
N VAL A 77 -3.18 1.50 1.04
CA VAL A 77 -4.47 2.14 1.34
C VAL A 77 -4.79 2.19 2.84
N GLY A 78 -5.63 3.16 3.23
CA GLY A 78 -6.18 3.26 4.58
C GLY A 78 -5.12 3.29 5.69
N ARG A 79 -5.35 2.56 6.78
CA ARG A 79 -4.40 2.47 7.91
C ARG A 79 -3.07 1.80 7.52
N GLY A 80 -3.11 0.87 6.58
CA GLY A 80 -1.91 0.19 6.09
C GLY A 80 -0.96 1.15 5.35
N TYR A 81 -1.50 2.13 4.64
CA TYR A 81 -0.72 3.22 4.03
C TYR A 81 0.02 4.05 5.08
N VAL A 82 -0.66 4.39 6.18
CA VAL A 82 -0.05 5.17 7.28
C VAL A 82 1.13 4.42 7.89
N VAL A 83 0.96 3.13 8.22
CA VAL A 83 2.06 2.32 8.77
C VAL A 83 3.20 2.19 7.78
N ARG A 84 2.92 1.90 6.51
CA ARG A 84 3.93 1.80 5.45
C ARG A 84 4.73 3.10 5.30
N ARG A 85 4.05 4.25 5.33
CA ARG A 85 4.70 5.57 5.29
C ARG A 85 5.65 5.78 6.48
N LEU A 86 5.19 5.47 7.70
CA LEU A 86 6.04 5.59 8.90
C LEU A 86 7.26 4.68 8.82
N ILE A 87 7.09 3.42 8.39
CA ILE A 87 8.19 2.48 8.18
C ILE A 87 9.21 3.07 7.21
N ARG A 88 8.78 3.49 6.02
CA ARG A 88 9.65 4.07 5.00
C ARG A 88 10.41 5.29 5.51
N ARG A 89 9.72 6.14 6.29
CA ARG A 89 10.35 7.31 6.91
C ARG A 89 11.45 6.90 7.89
N VAL A 90 11.19 5.93 8.76
CA VAL A 90 12.22 5.42 9.70
C VAL A 90 13.39 4.79 8.95
N VAL A 91 13.14 3.97 7.93
CA VAL A 91 14.20 3.35 7.12
C VAL A 91 15.11 4.43 6.52
N ARG A 92 14.52 5.42 5.84
CA ARG A 92 15.29 6.52 5.24
C ARG A 92 16.09 7.29 6.29
N THR A 93 15.45 7.68 7.39
CA THR A 93 16.12 8.42 8.48
C THR A 93 17.26 7.60 9.09
N GLY A 94 17.09 6.29 9.28
CA GLY A 94 18.16 5.40 9.74
C GLY A 94 19.33 5.34 8.76
N ARG A 95 19.08 5.30 7.44
CA ARG A 95 20.15 5.36 6.43
C ARG A 95 20.89 6.69 6.44
N LEU A 96 20.19 7.82 6.61
CA LEU A 96 20.82 9.15 6.77
C LEU A 96 21.69 9.24 8.04
N LEU A 97 21.31 8.52 9.10
CA LEU A 97 22.12 8.38 10.31
C LEU A 97 23.33 7.45 10.14
N GLY A 98 23.45 6.79 8.99
CA GLY A 98 24.55 5.86 8.70
C GLY A 98 24.34 4.44 9.23
N ILE A 99 23.12 4.08 9.64
CA ILE A 99 22.81 2.70 10.07
C ILE A 99 22.99 1.75 8.88
N LYS A 100 23.80 0.70 9.09
CA LYS A 100 24.08 -0.36 8.11
C LYS A 100 23.76 -1.73 8.71
N GLY A 101 23.11 -2.57 7.92
CA GLY A 101 22.75 -3.92 8.36
C GLY A 101 21.81 -4.01 9.56
N ASP A 102 21.77 -5.18 10.18
CA ASP A 102 20.91 -5.49 11.35
C ASP A 102 21.51 -5.10 12.71
N GLY A 103 22.73 -4.57 12.73
CA GLY A 103 23.49 -4.28 13.95
C GLY A 103 24.08 -5.50 14.66
N ARG A 104 24.00 -6.68 14.05
CA ARG A 104 24.49 -7.97 14.57
C ARG A 104 25.52 -8.64 13.64
N GLY A 105 25.97 -7.91 12.62
CA GLY A 105 27.04 -8.34 11.71
C GLY A 105 26.55 -8.66 10.29
N ASP A 106 25.25 -8.69 10.04
CA ASP A 106 24.70 -8.82 8.69
C ASP A 106 24.50 -7.41 8.09
N LEU A 107 25.40 -7.00 7.19
CA LEU A 107 25.35 -5.68 6.53
C LEU A 107 24.18 -5.52 5.56
N GLU A 108 23.60 -6.61 5.09
CA GLU A 108 22.40 -6.62 4.24
C GLU A 108 21.11 -6.79 5.07
N GLY A 109 21.26 -6.98 6.38
CA GLY A 109 20.18 -7.16 7.32
C GLY A 109 19.32 -5.91 7.55
N ALA A 110 18.16 -6.15 8.12
CA ALA A 110 17.17 -5.14 8.48
C ALA A 110 17.39 -4.66 9.93
N PHE A 111 17.47 -3.34 10.16
CA PHE A 111 17.69 -2.78 11.50
C PHE A 111 16.39 -2.51 12.27
N LEU A 112 15.25 -2.35 11.58
CA LEU A 112 13.96 -2.08 12.24
C LEU A 112 13.58 -3.16 13.26
N PRO A 113 13.75 -4.48 13.00
CA PRO A 113 13.50 -5.51 14.01
C PRO A 113 14.30 -5.29 15.30
N THR A 114 15.58 -4.93 15.19
CA THR A 114 16.45 -4.67 16.35
C THR A 114 15.96 -3.50 17.21
N ILE A 115 15.43 -2.43 16.59
CA ILE A 115 14.83 -1.32 17.34
C ILE A 115 13.46 -1.73 17.90
N ALA A 116 12.65 -2.47 17.15
CA ALA A 116 11.34 -2.92 17.58
C ALA A 116 11.39 -3.84 18.80
N GLU A 117 12.40 -4.69 18.92
CA GLU A 117 12.63 -5.50 20.13
C GLU A 117 12.70 -4.63 21.40
N LYS A 118 13.37 -3.47 21.34
CA LYS A 118 13.42 -2.52 22.47
C LYS A 118 12.03 -1.93 22.77
N VAL A 119 11.23 -1.63 21.75
CA VAL A 119 9.85 -1.16 21.94
C VAL A 119 8.99 -2.25 22.60
N VAL A 120 9.11 -3.50 22.15
CA VAL A 120 8.39 -4.66 22.71
C VAL A 120 8.79 -4.90 24.16
N GLU A 121 10.08 -4.81 24.49
CA GLU A 121 10.61 -4.91 25.85
C GLU A 121 9.96 -3.88 26.78
N LEU A 122 9.96 -2.60 26.38
CA LEU A 122 9.36 -1.50 27.16
C LEU A 122 7.83 -1.64 27.31
N SER A 123 7.17 -2.23 26.33
CA SER A 123 5.70 -2.29 26.26
C SER A 123 5.10 -3.56 26.84
N THR A 124 5.92 -4.60 27.09
CA THR A 124 5.45 -5.94 27.52
C THR A 124 4.58 -5.92 28.78
N HIS A 125 4.89 -5.04 29.74
CA HIS A 125 4.13 -4.92 30.98
C HIS A 125 2.91 -3.99 30.88
N ILE A 126 2.81 -3.24 29.78
CA ILE A 126 1.74 -2.27 29.52
C ILE A 126 0.67 -2.92 28.65
N ASP A 127 1.10 -3.64 27.61
CA ASP A 127 0.23 -4.29 26.65
C ASP A 127 0.79 -5.68 26.29
N ALA A 128 0.07 -6.72 26.72
CA ALA A 128 0.45 -8.11 26.47
C ALA A 128 0.36 -8.47 24.98
N ASP A 129 -0.48 -7.81 24.19
CA ASP A 129 -0.61 -8.09 22.77
C ASP A 129 0.64 -7.73 21.99
N VAL A 130 1.35 -6.67 22.38
CA VAL A 130 2.64 -6.30 21.79
C VAL A 130 3.65 -7.44 21.92
N LYS A 131 3.70 -8.08 23.10
CA LYS A 131 4.56 -9.26 23.32
C LYS A 131 4.06 -10.47 22.52
N ASN A 132 2.77 -10.77 22.59
CA ASN A 132 2.18 -11.94 21.94
C ASN A 132 2.34 -11.90 20.42
N ARG A 133 2.32 -10.70 19.84
CA ARG A 133 2.41 -10.46 18.39
C ARG A 133 3.82 -10.06 17.93
N ALA A 134 4.80 -10.03 18.83
CA ALA A 134 6.18 -9.67 18.51
C ALA A 134 6.76 -10.42 17.29
N PRO A 135 6.60 -11.75 17.14
CA PRO A 135 7.12 -12.44 15.95
C PRO A 135 6.60 -11.86 14.64
N ARG A 136 5.30 -11.56 14.57
CA ARG A 136 4.66 -10.94 13.39
C ARG A 136 5.15 -9.51 13.18
N ILE A 137 5.27 -8.73 14.24
CA ILE A 137 5.76 -7.34 14.17
C ILE A 137 7.16 -7.30 13.55
N LEU A 138 8.07 -8.16 14.04
CA LEU A 138 9.45 -8.23 13.55
C LEU A 138 9.52 -8.70 12.10
N GLU A 139 8.72 -9.69 11.70
CA GLU A 139 8.68 -10.20 10.33
C GLU A 139 8.15 -9.15 9.33
N GLU A 140 7.07 -8.45 9.68
CA GLU A 140 6.49 -7.37 8.87
C GLU A 140 7.48 -6.23 8.65
N LEU A 141 8.15 -5.79 9.72
CA LEU A 141 9.17 -4.76 9.66
C LEU A 141 10.36 -5.17 8.80
N LYS A 142 10.87 -6.39 8.97
CA LYS A 142 11.97 -6.93 8.15
C LYS A 142 11.60 -6.94 6.68
N ARG A 143 10.41 -7.45 6.34
CA ARG A 143 9.94 -7.56 4.95
C ARG A 143 9.82 -6.18 4.29
N GLU A 144 9.17 -5.23 4.96
CA GLU A 144 8.99 -3.88 4.41
C GLU A 144 10.32 -3.12 4.30
N GLU A 145 11.23 -3.25 5.28
CA GLU A 145 12.55 -2.63 5.21
C GLU A 145 13.37 -3.16 4.03
N LEU A 146 13.55 -4.48 3.92
CA LEU A 146 14.36 -5.08 2.86
C LEU A 146 13.83 -4.74 1.47
N ARG A 147 12.51 -4.71 1.31
CA ARG A 147 11.87 -4.30 0.05
C ARG A 147 12.13 -2.83 -0.25
N PHE A 148 12.04 -1.96 0.75
CA PHE A 148 12.17 -0.52 0.54
C PHE A 148 13.62 -0.08 0.32
N VAL A 149 14.60 -0.68 0.98
CA VAL A 149 16.03 -0.35 0.80
C VAL A 149 16.44 -0.44 -0.67
N GLN A 150 15.98 -1.48 -1.39
CA GLN A 150 16.24 -1.66 -2.83
C GLN A 150 15.72 -0.49 -3.69
N THR A 151 14.58 0.09 -3.29
CA THR A 151 13.97 1.25 -3.94
C THR A 151 14.67 2.55 -3.55
N LEU A 152 15.00 2.70 -2.27
CA LEU A 152 15.59 3.90 -1.68
C LEU A 152 16.91 4.25 -2.36
N GLU A 153 17.82 3.28 -2.50
CA GLU A 153 19.15 3.49 -3.08
C GLU A 153 19.09 4.02 -4.53
N ARG A 154 18.10 3.57 -5.30
CA ARG A 154 17.93 3.97 -6.70
C ARG A 154 17.29 5.35 -6.84
N GLY A 155 16.30 5.66 -6.00
CA GLY A 155 15.52 6.89 -6.13
C GLY A 155 16.09 8.10 -5.38
N GLU A 156 16.83 7.91 -4.27
CA GLU A 156 17.31 9.02 -3.45
C GLU A 156 18.35 9.88 -4.19
N LYS A 157 19.25 9.24 -4.94
CA LYS A 157 20.23 9.97 -5.76
C LYS A 157 19.55 10.84 -6.83
N LEU A 158 18.57 10.28 -7.53
CA LEU A 158 17.82 11.04 -8.55
C LEU A 158 17.04 12.19 -7.91
N LEU A 159 16.40 11.95 -6.77
CA LEU A 159 15.66 12.99 -6.05
C LEU A 159 16.60 14.14 -5.64
N ASP A 160 17.79 13.84 -5.15
CA ASP A 160 18.77 14.85 -4.77
C ASP A 160 19.22 15.71 -5.95
N GLU A 161 19.47 15.10 -7.11
CA GLU A 161 19.80 15.79 -8.35
C GLU A 161 18.64 16.73 -8.77
N LYS A 162 17.40 16.22 -8.80
CA LYS A 162 16.23 17.01 -9.21
C LYS A 162 15.91 18.16 -8.25
N LEU A 163 16.12 17.98 -6.96
CA LEU A 163 15.94 19.04 -5.97
C LEU A 163 17.00 20.13 -6.13
N ALA A 164 18.27 19.76 -6.37
CA ALA A 164 19.33 20.73 -6.63
C ALA A 164 19.05 21.55 -7.90
N ASP A 165 18.54 20.90 -8.96
CA ASP A 165 18.15 21.57 -10.20
C ASP A 165 16.98 22.54 -9.98
N ALA A 166 15.95 22.12 -9.23
CA ALA A 166 14.80 22.96 -8.91
C ALA A 166 15.19 24.22 -8.13
N ILE A 167 16.06 24.09 -7.13
CA ILE A 167 16.59 25.22 -6.34
C ILE A 167 17.41 26.15 -7.23
N SER A 168 18.36 25.60 -7.98
CA SER A 168 19.23 26.38 -8.88
C SER A 168 18.44 27.12 -9.96
N SER A 169 17.38 26.52 -10.49
CA SER A 169 16.48 27.14 -11.46
C SER A 169 15.69 28.30 -10.84
N ALA A 170 15.17 28.10 -9.63
CA ALA A 170 14.44 29.12 -8.90
C ALA A 170 15.31 30.34 -8.55
N GLU A 171 16.57 30.12 -8.16
CA GLU A 171 17.53 31.19 -7.91
C GLU A 171 17.82 32.03 -9.16
N ARG A 172 18.00 31.38 -10.32
CA ARG A 172 18.23 32.08 -11.60
C ARG A 172 17.00 32.87 -12.06
N ASN A 173 15.81 32.35 -11.81
CA ASN A 173 14.56 32.91 -12.34
C ASN A 173 13.83 33.83 -11.33
N GLY A 174 14.32 33.94 -10.09
CA GLY A 174 13.67 34.70 -9.02
C GLY A 174 12.31 34.13 -8.61
N SER A 175 12.11 32.81 -8.75
CA SER A 175 10.86 32.12 -8.43
C SER A 175 10.97 31.28 -7.17
N VAL A 176 9.86 30.70 -6.70
CA VAL A 176 9.88 29.71 -5.61
C VAL A 176 10.36 28.36 -6.15
N PRO A 177 11.24 27.62 -5.46
CA PRO A 177 11.63 26.27 -5.85
C PRO A 177 10.43 25.33 -5.92
N CYS A 178 10.30 24.65 -7.07
CA CYS A 178 9.25 23.68 -7.32
C CYS A 178 9.82 22.49 -8.10
N LEU A 179 9.60 21.28 -7.58
CA LEU A 179 9.90 20.04 -8.25
C LEU A 179 8.80 19.74 -9.25
N ALA A 180 9.17 19.55 -10.52
CA ALA A 180 8.21 19.33 -11.60
C ALA A 180 7.45 18.02 -11.39
N GLY A 181 6.17 18.01 -11.76
CA GLY A 181 5.32 16.82 -11.65
C GLY A 181 5.83 15.63 -12.46
N GLU A 182 6.47 15.88 -13.61
CA GLU A 182 7.13 14.87 -14.43
C GLU A 182 8.30 14.19 -13.70
N ASP A 183 9.12 14.96 -12.98
CA ASP A 183 10.24 14.40 -12.20
C ASP A 183 9.73 13.54 -11.04
N VAL A 184 8.64 13.97 -10.39
CA VAL A 184 7.96 13.20 -9.33
C VAL A 184 7.37 11.92 -9.90
N PHE A 185 6.79 11.99 -11.10
CA PHE A 185 6.24 10.84 -11.80
C PHE A 185 7.33 9.83 -12.16
N ILE A 186 8.47 10.28 -12.69
CA ILE A 186 9.62 9.40 -12.99
C ILE A 186 10.10 8.70 -11.71
N LEU A 187 10.27 9.45 -10.62
CA LEU A 187 10.66 8.89 -9.32
C LEU A 187 9.67 7.80 -8.87
N TYR A 188 8.37 8.07 -8.98
CA TYR A 188 7.31 7.14 -8.58
C TYR A 188 7.23 5.90 -9.48
N ASP A 189 7.08 6.10 -10.78
CA ASP A 189 6.76 5.05 -11.74
C ASP A 189 7.98 4.22 -12.13
N THR A 190 9.07 4.89 -12.50
CA THR A 190 10.27 4.22 -13.02
C THR A 190 11.15 3.67 -11.90
N TYR A 191 11.31 4.44 -10.82
CA TYR A 191 12.21 4.07 -9.72
C TYR A 191 11.47 3.44 -8.52
N GLY A 192 10.13 3.44 -8.52
CA GLY A 192 9.31 2.94 -7.42
C GLY A 192 9.38 3.83 -6.16
N PHE A 193 9.99 5.01 -6.27
CA PHE A 193 10.27 5.87 -5.12
C PHE A 193 8.98 6.51 -4.59
N PRO A 194 8.65 6.33 -3.31
CA PRO A 194 7.33 6.70 -2.83
C PRO A 194 7.09 8.21 -2.85
N MET A 195 5.93 8.64 -3.36
CA MET A 195 5.53 10.05 -3.42
C MET A 195 5.56 10.71 -2.03
N GLU A 196 5.16 9.98 -0.98
CA GLU A 196 5.18 10.50 0.38
C GLU A 196 6.60 10.81 0.88
N ILE A 197 7.60 10.04 0.46
CA ILE A 197 9.00 10.32 0.79
C ILE A 197 9.50 11.48 -0.05
N THR A 198 9.22 11.50 -1.37
CA THR A 198 9.56 12.63 -2.25
C THR A 198 9.06 13.96 -1.68
N LYS A 199 7.80 13.99 -1.23
CA LYS A 199 7.18 15.17 -0.61
C LYS A 199 7.88 15.59 0.67
N GLU A 200 8.15 14.64 1.57
CA GLU A 200 8.85 14.95 2.82
C GLU A 200 10.24 15.53 2.56
N VAL A 201 11.04 14.95 1.66
CA VAL A 201 12.38 15.46 1.34
C VAL A 201 12.31 16.85 0.68
N ALA A 202 11.37 17.05 -0.24
CA ALA A 202 11.19 18.34 -0.91
C ALA A 202 10.84 19.44 0.11
N GLU A 203 9.89 19.17 1.01
CA GLU A 203 9.49 20.10 2.07
C GLU A 203 10.66 20.43 3.02
N GLU A 204 11.50 19.44 3.38
CA GLU A 204 12.68 19.66 4.21
C GLU A 204 13.73 20.58 3.55
N ARG A 205 13.78 20.63 2.23
CA ARG A 205 14.65 21.53 1.46
C ARG A 205 13.97 22.82 1.02
N GLY A 206 12.74 23.07 1.48
CA GLY A 206 11.97 24.26 1.09
C GLY A 206 11.51 24.25 -0.37
N VAL A 207 11.41 23.08 -0.99
CA VAL A 207 10.97 22.88 -2.38
C VAL A 207 9.52 22.39 -2.38
N SER A 208 8.67 23.05 -3.15
CA SER A 208 7.28 22.61 -3.38
C SER A 208 7.20 21.52 -4.45
N ILE A 209 6.08 20.79 -4.54
CA ILE A 209 5.85 19.80 -5.59
C ILE A 209 4.68 20.24 -6.46
N ASP A 210 4.85 20.17 -7.78
CA ASP A 210 3.76 20.32 -8.74
C ASP A 210 2.91 19.04 -8.80
N MET A 211 1.92 18.97 -7.91
CA MET A 211 0.96 17.86 -7.86
C MET A 211 0.08 17.78 -9.11
N ASN A 212 -0.25 18.92 -9.72
CA ASN A 212 -1.10 18.92 -10.92
C ASN A 212 -0.35 18.30 -12.10
N GLY A 213 0.92 18.66 -12.27
CA GLY A 213 1.79 18.04 -13.28
C GLY A 213 1.94 16.53 -13.06
N PHE A 214 2.09 16.10 -11.81
CA PHE A 214 2.18 14.68 -11.45
C PHE A 214 0.89 13.93 -11.83
N ASP A 215 -0.28 14.47 -11.47
CA ASP A 215 -1.58 13.87 -11.79
C ASP A 215 -1.82 13.79 -13.31
N ILE A 216 -1.34 14.78 -14.07
CA ILE A 216 -1.37 14.77 -15.54
C ILE A 216 -0.53 13.60 -16.09
N GLU A 217 0.67 13.37 -15.57
CA GLU A 217 1.51 12.24 -16.00
C GLU A 217 0.93 10.88 -15.59
N MET A 218 0.39 10.76 -14.38
CA MET A 218 -0.34 9.56 -13.94
C MET A 218 -1.51 9.23 -14.88
N GLU A 219 -2.28 10.24 -15.29
CA GLU A 219 -3.40 10.06 -16.23
C GLU A 219 -2.92 9.75 -17.65
N LYS A 220 -1.82 10.34 -18.11
CA LYS A 220 -1.18 9.97 -19.39
C LYS A 220 -0.73 8.51 -19.36
N GLN A 221 -0.06 8.07 -18.31
CA GLN A 221 0.38 6.69 -18.14
C GLN A 221 -0.80 5.73 -18.11
N ARG A 222 -1.89 6.09 -17.41
CA ARG A 222 -3.13 5.31 -17.39
C ARG A 222 -3.71 5.15 -18.79
N ARG A 223 -3.80 6.23 -19.56
CA ARG A 223 -4.26 6.21 -20.96
C ARG A 223 -3.32 5.44 -21.88
N GLN A 224 -2.00 5.56 -21.69
CA GLN A 224 -1.00 4.82 -22.46
C GLN A 224 -1.04 3.34 -22.13
N SER A 225 -1.24 2.94 -20.88
CA SER A 225 -1.39 1.54 -20.49
C SER A 225 -2.65 0.94 -21.13
N GLN A 226 -3.74 1.71 -21.17
CA GLN A 226 -4.96 1.36 -21.91
C GLN A 226 -4.71 1.27 -23.43
N ALA A 227 -3.93 2.19 -24.01
CA ALA A 227 -3.61 2.19 -25.45
C ALA A 227 -2.58 1.14 -25.86
N ALA A 228 -1.59 0.82 -25.02
CA ALA A 228 -0.58 -0.20 -25.24
C ALA A 228 -1.18 -1.61 -25.12
N HIS A 229 -2.17 -1.79 -24.23
CA HIS A 229 -3.03 -2.97 -24.25
C HIS A 229 -3.76 -3.13 -25.59
N ASN A 230 -4.07 -2.04 -26.30
CA ASN A 230 -4.68 -2.09 -27.64
C ASN A 230 -3.67 -2.42 -28.76
N THR A 231 -2.39 -2.04 -28.62
CA THR A 231 -1.37 -2.23 -29.67
C THR A 231 -0.64 -3.59 -29.62
N VAL A 232 -0.44 -4.17 -28.43
CA VAL A 232 0.22 -5.49 -28.26
C VAL A 232 -0.61 -6.65 -28.87
N LYS A 233 -1.90 -6.41 -29.16
CA LYS A 233 -2.81 -7.35 -29.85
C LYS A 233 -2.47 -7.62 -31.32
N LEU A 234 -1.61 -6.82 -31.94
CA LEU A 234 -1.28 -6.97 -33.37
C LEU A 234 -0.08 -7.88 -33.64
N ALA A 235 0.71 -8.26 -32.62
CA ALA A 235 1.96 -8.97 -32.84
C ALA A 235 2.33 -9.90 -31.68
N ILE A 236 1.56 -10.97 -31.45
CA ILE A 236 2.08 -12.27 -31.00
C ILE A 236 1.09 -13.34 -31.47
N GLY A 237 1.57 -14.20 -32.37
CA GLY A 237 0.83 -15.36 -32.82
C GLY A 237 0.63 -16.37 -31.70
N SER A 238 -0.53 -17.04 -31.76
CA SER A 238 -0.88 -18.28 -31.07
C SER A 238 -0.92 -18.26 -29.54
N GLY A 239 -2.14 -18.05 -29.01
CA GLY A 239 -2.68 -18.98 -28.00
C GLY A 239 -3.04 -18.41 -26.63
N THR A 240 -4.01 -17.49 -26.55
CA THR A 240 -5.21 -17.47 -25.66
C THR A 240 -5.74 -16.04 -25.63
N ASN A 241 -6.79 -15.78 -26.40
CA ASN A 241 -7.29 -14.43 -26.67
C ASN A 241 -8.47 -14.10 -25.75
N ILE A 242 -8.18 -13.57 -24.56
CA ILE A 242 -9.19 -12.79 -23.84
C ILE A 242 -9.31 -11.45 -24.57
N SER A 243 -10.51 -11.20 -25.10
CA SER A 243 -10.89 -10.17 -26.08
C SER A 243 -10.40 -8.74 -25.83
N ASP A 244 -10.41 -7.96 -26.90
CA ASP A 244 -9.63 -6.74 -27.14
C ASP A 244 -10.01 -5.44 -26.41
N ASN A 245 -10.77 -5.46 -25.32
CA ASN A 245 -11.33 -4.20 -24.81
C ASN A 245 -11.84 -4.24 -23.37
N VAL A 246 -11.29 -5.09 -22.50
CA VAL A 246 -11.83 -5.18 -21.13
C VAL A 246 -11.17 -4.13 -20.23
N PRO A 247 -11.91 -3.11 -19.77
CA PRO A 247 -11.37 -2.13 -18.83
C PRO A 247 -11.04 -2.79 -17.49
N ASP A 248 -10.19 -2.13 -16.70
CA ASP A 248 -9.93 -2.56 -15.31
C ASP A 248 -11.24 -2.76 -14.55
N THR A 249 -11.28 -3.79 -13.72
CA THR A 249 -12.41 -4.01 -12.82
C THR A 249 -12.25 -3.12 -11.59
N GLU A 250 -13.21 -2.25 -11.34
CA GLU A 250 -13.28 -1.48 -10.09
C GLU A 250 -13.60 -2.44 -8.93
N PHE A 251 -12.71 -2.54 -7.95
CA PHE A 251 -12.91 -3.43 -6.80
C PHE A 251 -13.56 -2.69 -5.63
N ILE A 252 -14.74 -3.15 -5.22
CA ILE A 252 -15.56 -2.54 -4.15
C ILE A 252 -15.84 -3.49 -2.97
N GLY A 253 -15.15 -4.64 -2.94
CA GLY A 253 -15.35 -5.69 -1.92
C GLY A 253 -14.91 -5.32 -0.50
N TYR A 254 -14.32 -4.13 -0.30
CA TYR A 254 -14.02 -3.57 1.01
C TYR A 254 -15.27 -3.04 1.74
N GLU A 255 -16.24 -2.53 0.98
CA GLU A 255 -17.39 -1.79 1.52
C GLU A 255 -18.68 -2.61 1.46
N SER A 256 -18.77 -3.53 0.49
CA SER A 256 -19.98 -4.29 0.23
C SER A 256 -19.67 -5.71 -0.24
N LEU A 257 -20.53 -6.66 0.13
CA LEU A 257 -20.54 -8.02 -0.41
C LEU A 257 -21.48 -8.16 -1.62
N TYR A 258 -22.07 -7.04 -2.05
CA TYR A 258 -23.07 -6.97 -3.10
C TYR A 258 -22.84 -5.76 -4.00
N CYS A 259 -23.03 -5.91 -5.31
CA CYS A 259 -23.11 -4.77 -6.21
C CYS A 259 -23.90 -5.03 -7.50
N LYS A 260 -24.39 -3.97 -8.12
CA LYS A 260 -24.86 -3.99 -9.52
C LYS A 260 -23.70 -3.68 -10.46
N ALA A 261 -23.35 -4.62 -11.33
CA ALA A 261 -22.24 -4.51 -12.30
C ALA A 261 -22.73 -4.75 -13.73
N ILE A 262 -21.86 -4.53 -14.72
CA ILE A 262 -22.11 -4.82 -16.13
C ILE A 262 -21.16 -5.93 -16.57
N VAL A 263 -21.66 -6.91 -17.32
CA VAL A 263 -20.83 -7.94 -17.98
C VAL A 263 -20.00 -7.26 -19.06
N ALA A 264 -18.71 -7.11 -18.80
CA ALA A 264 -17.78 -6.50 -19.76
C ALA A 264 -17.33 -7.51 -20.82
N SER A 265 -17.13 -8.78 -20.43
CA SER A 265 -16.78 -9.86 -21.35
C SER A 265 -17.15 -11.23 -20.79
N LEU A 266 -17.34 -12.19 -21.69
CA LEU A 266 -17.56 -13.61 -21.39
C LEU A 266 -16.53 -14.42 -22.18
N VAL A 267 -15.94 -15.43 -21.54
CA VAL A 267 -14.99 -16.35 -22.16
C VAL A 267 -15.42 -17.78 -21.86
N VAL A 268 -15.44 -18.63 -22.89
CA VAL A 268 -15.79 -20.06 -22.79
C VAL A 268 -14.68 -20.85 -23.46
N ASN A 269 -14.06 -21.78 -22.72
CA ASN A 269 -12.94 -22.60 -23.21
C ASN A 269 -11.77 -21.79 -23.81
N GLY A 270 -11.54 -20.58 -23.31
CA GLY A 270 -10.48 -19.68 -23.79
C GLY A 270 -10.87 -18.79 -24.97
N ASP A 271 -12.08 -18.94 -25.52
CA ASP A 271 -12.59 -18.13 -26.62
C ASP A 271 -13.64 -17.10 -26.13
N PRO A 272 -13.61 -15.84 -26.63
CA PRO A 272 -14.64 -14.85 -26.32
C PRO A 272 -16.03 -15.28 -26.78
N ALA A 273 -17.04 -15.00 -25.97
CA ALA A 273 -18.44 -15.27 -26.28
C ALA A 273 -19.28 -14.00 -26.11
N VAL A 274 -20.27 -13.81 -26.99
CA VAL A 274 -21.26 -12.71 -26.85
C VAL A 274 -22.35 -13.09 -25.84
N GLN A 275 -22.64 -14.39 -25.74
CA GLN A 275 -23.60 -14.94 -24.78
C GLN A 275 -23.22 -16.37 -24.38
N VAL A 276 -23.64 -16.79 -23.20
CA VAL A 276 -23.42 -18.14 -22.66
C VAL A 276 -24.70 -18.69 -22.06
N SER A 277 -25.05 -19.92 -22.43
CA SER A 277 -26.28 -20.60 -22.00
C SER A 277 -26.04 -21.53 -20.81
N GLU A 278 -27.14 -21.87 -20.14
CA GLU A 278 -27.24 -22.81 -19.04
C GLU A 278 -26.41 -24.09 -19.25
N GLY A 279 -25.80 -24.57 -18.17
CA GLY A 279 -24.99 -25.78 -18.12
C GLY A 279 -23.51 -25.57 -18.42
N SER A 280 -23.13 -24.42 -19.00
CA SER A 280 -21.77 -24.13 -19.47
C SER A 280 -20.87 -23.53 -18.39
N ASN A 281 -19.58 -23.90 -18.42
CA ASN A 281 -18.54 -23.20 -17.66
C ASN A 281 -18.19 -21.90 -18.38
N VAL A 282 -17.92 -20.85 -17.61
CA VAL A 282 -17.71 -19.50 -18.14
C VAL A 282 -16.73 -18.73 -17.25
N GLU A 283 -15.92 -17.90 -17.87
CA GLU A 283 -15.20 -16.83 -17.20
C GLU A 283 -15.89 -15.50 -17.50
N VAL A 284 -16.27 -14.79 -16.44
CA VAL A 284 -17.03 -13.53 -16.53
C VAL A 284 -16.15 -12.39 -16.07
N LEU A 285 -16.01 -11.37 -16.90
CA LEU A 285 -15.31 -10.15 -16.54
C LEU A 285 -16.36 -9.06 -16.32
N LEU A 286 -16.28 -8.38 -15.18
CA LEU A 286 -17.19 -7.31 -14.78
C LEU A 286 -16.47 -5.97 -14.80
N ASN A 287 -17.21 -4.89 -15.03
CA ASN A 287 -16.67 -3.54 -14.88
C ASN A 287 -16.35 -3.19 -13.41
N LYS A 288 -17.06 -3.80 -12.46
CA LYS A 288 -16.79 -3.70 -11.02
C LYS A 288 -17.20 -4.95 -10.26
N THR A 289 -16.56 -5.23 -9.12
CA THR A 289 -16.83 -6.45 -8.37
C THR A 289 -16.61 -6.32 -6.85
N PRO A 290 -17.44 -6.97 -6.02
CA PRO A 290 -17.18 -7.16 -4.59
C PRO A 290 -16.31 -8.39 -4.26
N PHE A 291 -15.97 -9.23 -5.24
CA PHE A 291 -15.25 -10.50 -5.04
C PHE A 291 -13.73 -10.29 -4.97
N TYR A 292 -13.07 -10.78 -3.92
CA TYR A 292 -11.62 -10.90 -3.86
C TYR A 292 -11.16 -11.99 -4.82
N ALA A 293 -10.14 -11.63 -5.59
CA ALA A 293 -9.38 -12.59 -6.36
C ALA A 293 -8.36 -13.32 -5.48
N GLU A 294 -8.08 -14.57 -5.81
CA GLU A 294 -7.01 -15.38 -5.22
C GLU A 294 -5.68 -14.61 -5.28
N SER A 295 -5.03 -14.46 -4.12
CA SER A 295 -3.72 -13.81 -4.02
C SER A 295 -3.02 -14.18 -2.71
N GLY A 296 -1.71 -14.39 -2.76
CA GLY A 296 -0.88 -14.56 -1.56
C GLY A 296 -1.26 -15.75 -0.67
N GLY A 297 -1.79 -16.84 -1.25
CA GLY A 297 -2.21 -18.04 -0.52
C GLY A 297 -3.64 -18.02 0.04
N GLN A 298 -4.41 -16.95 -0.21
CA GLN A 298 -5.84 -16.88 0.10
C GLN A 298 -6.67 -17.34 -1.09
N ILE A 299 -7.66 -18.19 -0.83
CA ILE A 299 -8.62 -18.70 -1.83
C ILE A 299 -9.53 -17.54 -2.28
N GLY A 300 -9.76 -17.44 -3.59
CA GLY A 300 -10.69 -16.46 -4.17
C GLY A 300 -12.13 -16.64 -3.67
N ASP A 301 -12.96 -15.62 -3.86
CA ASP A 301 -14.33 -15.68 -3.39
C ASP A 301 -15.25 -16.55 -4.23
N HIS A 302 -16.26 -17.06 -3.53
CA HIS A 302 -17.40 -17.75 -4.10
C HIS A 302 -18.66 -16.89 -3.99
N GLY A 303 -19.65 -17.15 -4.84
CA GLY A 303 -20.91 -16.43 -4.80
C GLY A 303 -21.71 -16.58 -6.08
N PHE A 304 -22.53 -15.58 -6.38
CA PHE A 304 -23.48 -15.65 -7.48
C PHE A 304 -23.59 -14.34 -8.25
N LEU A 305 -23.80 -14.45 -9.56
CA LEU A 305 -24.25 -13.36 -10.42
C LEU A 305 -25.70 -13.61 -10.82
N TYR A 306 -26.58 -12.67 -10.53
CA TYR A 306 -28.00 -12.74 -10.89
C TYR A 306 -28.33 -11.74 -12.00
N ILE A 307 -29.08 -12.18 -13.01
CA ILE A 307 -29.60 -11.31 -14.07
C ILE A 307 -31.11 -11.21 -13.93
N SER A 308 -31.60 -10.01 -13.63
CA SER A 308 -33.01 -9.71 -13.43
C SER A 308 -33.50 -8.73 -14.51
N GLU A 309 -34.49 -9.15 -15.30
CA GLU A 309 -35.30 -8.24 -16.13
C GLU A 309 -36.72 -8.26 -15.54
N GLY A 310 -37.03 -7.32 -14.64
CA GLY A 310 -38.36 -7.21 -14.00
C GLY A 310 -38.46 -7.79 -12.58
N GLU A 311 -39.68 -7.84 -12.05
CA GLU A 311 -39.89 -7.73 -10.60
C GLU A 311 -39.85 -9.00 -9.75
N ASN A 312 -39.75 -10.25 -10.24
CA ASN A 312 -39.86 -11.37 -9.28
C ASN A 312 -39.15 -12.71 -9.54
N GLN A 313 -38.34 -12.91 -10.59
CA GLN A 313 -37.44 -14.08 -10.67
C GLN A 313 -36.16 -13.79 -11.50
N PRO A 314 -34.99 -14.30 -11.10
CA PRO A 314 -33.77 -14.18 -11.90
C PRO A 314 -33.93 -14.99 -13.19
N LYS A 315 -33.71 -14.31 -14.32
CA LYS A 315 -33.75 -14.87 -15.68
C LYS A 315 -32.51 -15.72 -15.95
N ALA A 316 -31.37 -15.34 -15.37
CA ALA A 316 -30.16 -16.14 -15.39
C ALA A 316 -29.41 -16.09 -14.05
N VAL A 317 -28.70 -17.18 -13.73
CA VAL A 317 -27.89 -17.33 -12.53
C VAL A 317 -26.54 -17.95 -12.92
N VAL A 318 -25.45 -17.31 -12.49
CA VAL A 318 -24.09 -17.85 -12.60
C VAL A 318 -23.56 -18.08 -11.19
N GLU A 319 -23.14 -19.31 -10.91
CA GLU A 319 -22.40 -19.62 -9.69
C GLU A 319 -20.92 -19.35 -9.93
N ILE A 320 -20.33 -18.51 -9.08
CA ILE A 320 -18.90 -18.19 -9.09
C ILE A 320 -18.21 -19.10 -8.09
N ILE A 321 -17.24 -19.86 -8.59
CA ILE A 321 -16.50 -20.86 -7.81
C ILE A 321 -15.02 -20.51 -7.62
N ASP A 322 -14.52 -19.51 -8.34
CA ASP A 322 -13.18 -18.98 -8.19
C ASP A 322 -13.11 -17.59 -8.80
N VAL A 323 -12.24 -16.73 -8.27
CA VAL A 323 -11.95 -15.43 -8.84
C VAL A 323 -10.45 -15.26 -8.89
N GLN A 324 -9.92 -14.98 -10.08
CA GLN A 324 -8.49 -14.82 -10.29
C GLN A 324 -8.16 -13.42 -10.77
N LYS A 325 -6.94 -12.96 -10.46
CA LYS A 325 -6.38 -11.74 -11.05
C LYS A 325 -5.61 -12.11 -12.31
N SER A 326 -6.00 -11.51 -13.43
CA SER A 326 -5.21 -11.53 -14.65
C SER A 326 -4.33 -10.27 -14.74
N PHE A 327 -3.60 -10.10 -15.83
CA PHE A 327 -2.77 -8.91 -16.07
C PHE A 327 -3.56 -7.61 -15.82
N GLY A 328 -2.91 -6.62 -15.19
CA GLY A 328 -3.56 -5.36 -14.78
C GLY A 328 -4.43 -5.51 -13.53
N ASN A 329 -5.56 -4.80 -13.47
CA ASN A 329 -6.54 -4.90 -12.39
C ASN A 329 -7.84 -5.58 -12.86
N ILE A 330 -7.70 -6.67 -13.62
CA ILE A 330 -8.82 -7.45 -14.17
C ILE A 330 -9.13 -8.63 -13.26
N PHE A 331 -10.39 -8.73 -12.84
CA PHE A 331 -10.89 -9.83 -12.03
C PHE A 331 -11.68 -10.79 -12.93
N VAL A 332 -11.18 -12.03 -13.01
CA VAL A 332 -11.75 -13.11 -13.81
C VAL A 332 -12.59 -13.99 -12.90
N HIS A 333 -13.92 -13.91 -13.04
CA HIS A 333 -14.85 -14.70 -12.23
C HIS A 333 -15.14 -16.01 -12.95
N LYS A 334 -14.58 -17.10 -12.45
CA LYS A 334 -14.76 -18.44 -13.02
C LYS A 334 -15.97 -19.10 -12.39
N GLY A 335 -16.86 -19.59 -13.23
CA GLY A 335 -18.16 -20.05 -12.78
C GLY A 335 -18.89 -20.96 -13.76
N ARG A 336 -20.11 -21.32 -13.39
CA ARG A 336 -21.03 -22.11 -14.21
C ARG A 336 -22.38 -21.43 -14.31
N VAL A 337 -22.94 -21.34 -15.51
CA VAL A 337 -24.30 -20.86 -15.72
C VAL A 337 -25.26 -21.93 -15.23
N GLN A 338 -25.90 -21.72 -14.09
CA GLN A 338 -26.85 -22.67 -13.50
C GLN A 338 -28.24 -22.57 -14.13
N LYS A 339 -28.61 -21.38 -14.60
CA LYS A 339 -29.92 -21.11 -15.19
C LYS A 339 -29.82 -20.01 -16.23
N GLY A 340 -30.54 -20.14 -17.34
CA GLY A 340 -30.76 -19.06 -18.31
C GLY A 340 -29.58 -18.74 -19.22
N VAL A 341 -29.54 -17.51 -19.74
CA VAL A 341 -28.52 -17.01 -20.68
C VAL A 341 -27.92 -15.71 -20.15
N VAL A 342 -26.58 -15.62 -20.20
CA VAL A 342 -25.80 -14.44 -19.82
C VAL A 342 -25.27 -13.81 -21.10
N GLU A 343 -25.41 -12.49 -21.24
CA GLU A 343 -24.97 -11.74 -22.42
C GLU A 343 -24.02 -10.61 -22.01
N VAL A 344 -23.04 -10.31 -22.87
CA VAL A 344 -22.17 -9.14 -22.71
C VAL A 344 -23.00 -7.85 -22.76
N GLY A 345 -22.66 -6.89 -21.90
CA GLY A 345 -23.34 -5.60 -21.79
C GLY A 345 -24.56 -5.60 -20.88
N LYS A 346 -25.02 -6.76 -20.39
CA LYS A 346 -26.14 -6.84 -19.45
C LYS A 346 -25.71 -6.48 -18.03
N GLN A 347 -26.65 -5.91 -17.28
CA GLN A 347 -26.46 -5.64 -15.86
C GLN A 347 -26.67 -6.92 -15.06
N VAL A 348 -25.82 -7.13 -14.05
CA VAL A 348 -25.87 -8.26 -13.12
C VAL A 348 -25.83 -7.76 -11.68
N GLU A 349 -26.44 -8.51 -10.78
CA GLU A 349 -26.31 -8.36 -9.34
C GLU A 349 -25.30 -9.40 -8.84
N ALA A 350 -24.11 -8.92 -8.48
CA ALA A 350 -22.98 -9.72 -8.02
C ALA A 350 -23.02 -9.81 -6.50
N THR A 351 -23.11 -11.03 -5.95
CA THR A 351 -23.26 -11.28 -4.50
C THR A 351 -22.26 -12.33 -4.02
N VAL A 352 -21.44 -11.97 -3.04
CA VAL A 352 -20.45 -12.88 -2.43
C VAL A 352 -21.12 -13.77 -1.38
N ASP A 353 -20.75 -15.05 -1.32
CA ASP A 353 -21.15 -15.93 -0.23
C ASP A 353 -20.38 -15.58 1.06
N VAL A 354 -21.12 -14.97 2.00
CA VAL A 354 -20.61 -14.51 3.29
C VAL A 354 -19.93 -15.63 4.10
N LYS A 355 -20.45 -16.87 4.02
CA LYS A 355 -19.94 -17.99 4.83
C LYS A 355 -18.58 -18.47 4.35
N LEU A 356 -18.34 -18.39 3.04
CA LEU A 356 -17.08 -18.81 2.42
C LEU A 356 -16.01 -17.71 2.55
N ARG A 357 -16.38 -16.43 2.43
CA ARG A 357 -15.49 -15.29 2.71
C ARG A 357 -14.89 -15.32 4.12
N GLN A 358 -15.67 -15.74 5.12
CA GLN A 358 -15.21 -15.81 6.52
C GLN A 358 -14.17 -16.92 6.77
N ARG A 359 -14.07 -17.93 5.90
CA ARG A 359 -13.09 -19.03 6.01
C ARG A 359 -11.75 -18.75 5.34
N ALA A 360 -11.67 -17.72 4.48
CA ALA A 360 -10.46 -17.30 3.80
C ALA A 360 -9.63 -16.25 4.58
N LYS A 361 -10.03 -15.93 5.82
CA LYS A 361 -9.30 -15.04 6.74
C LYS A 361 -8.27 -15.76 7.58
#